data_AF-A0A662JI28-F1
#
_entry.id   AF-A0A662JI28-F1
#
_cell.length_a   1.000
_cell.length_b   1.000
_cell.length_c   1.000
_cell.angle_alpha   90.00
_cell.angle_beta   90.00
_cell.angle_gamma   90.00
#
_symmetry.space_group_name_H-M   'P 1'
#
loop_
_entity.id
_entity.type
_entity.pdbx_description
1 polymer ?
#
loop_
_entity_poly.entity_id
_entity_poly.type
_entity_poly.pdbx_seq_one_letter_code
_entity_poly.pdbx_strand_id
1 'polypeptide(L)'
;MSKKPVDAGSLKVGSYIVIDEAPCRIVEMEKSKPGKHGSAKARIVAIGLFDGVKRSIVVPVDQKVDQPVVEKKTAQTIAITPTSV
;
A
#
# COMPACT_ATOMS: atom_id res chain seq x y z
N MET A 1 -8.19 11.85 -3.15
CA MET A 1 -7.99 10.84 -2.08
C MET A 1 -7.13 11.45 -0.98
N SER A 2 -7.53 11.35 0.28
CA SER A 2 -6.65 11.78 1.38
C SER A 2 -5.52 10.75 1.53
N LYS A 3 -4.29 11.21 1.36
CA LYS A 3 -3.06 10.39 1.49
C LYS A 3 -2.17 11.01 2.54
N LYS A 4 -1.59 10.17 3.41
CA LYS A 4 -0.66 10.58 4.45
C LYS A 4 0.75 10.13 4.07
N PRO A 5 1.75 11.04 4.03
CA PRO A 5 3.13 10.64 3.83
C PRO A 5 3.65 9.92 5.08
N VAL A 6 4.24 8.74 4.87
CA VAL A 6 4.88 7.93 5.91
C VAL A 6 6.24 7.42 5.44
N ASP A 7 7.15 7.08 6.35
CA ASP A 7 8.43 6.48 5.95
C ASP A 7 8.23 5.06 5.45
N ALA A 8 8.81 4.70 4.31
CA ALA A 8 8.69 3.36 3.74
C ALA A 8 9.10 2.26 4.71
N GLY A 9 10.10 2.51 5.56
CA GLY A 9 10.58 1.60 6.60
C GLY A 9 9.60 1.37 7.74
N SER A 10 8.61 2.25 7.93
CA SER A 10 7.57 2.14 8.98
C SER A 10 6.38 1.26 8.57
N LEU A 11 6.24 0.99 7.27
CA LEU A 11 5.20 0.12 6.74
C LEU A 11 5.37 -1.33 7.23
N LYS A 12 4.26 -2.08 7.23
CA LYS A 12 4.20 -3.49 7.62
C LYS A 12 3.26 -4.24 6.67
N VAL A 13 3.44 -5.56 6.59
CA VAL A 13 2.48 -6.45 5.92
C VAL A 13 1.08 -6.21 6.49
N GLY A 14 0.07 -6.13 5.61
CA GLY A 14 -1.31 -5.80 5.96
C GLY A 14 -1.64 -4.31 6.01
N SER A 15 -0.63 -3.42 6.01
CA SER A 15 -0.84 -1.98 5.85
C SER A 15 -1.15 -1.62 4.40
N TYR A 16 -1.51 -0.36 4.15
CA TYR A 16 -1.82 0.15 2.81
C TYR A 16 -0.74 1.10 2.31
N ILE A 17 -0.58 1.16 0.99
CA ILE A 17 0.34 2.04 0.27
C ILE A 17 -0.27 2.41 -1.07
N VAL A 18 0.03 3.60 -1.59
CA VAL A 18 -0.30 3.99 -2.97
C VAL A 18 0.90 3.67 -3.87
N ILE A 19 0.68 2.91 -4.93
CA ILE A 19 1.69 2.59 -5.97
C ILE A 19 1.03 2.87 -7.32
N ASP A 20 1.67 3.69 -8.16
CA ASP A 20 1.15 4.11 -9.47
C ASP A 20 -0.28 4.68 -9.38
N GLU A 21 -0.51 5.59 -8.42
CA GLU A 21 -1.82 6.18 -8.09
C GLU A 21 -2.92 5.18 -7.65
N ALA A 22 -2.59 3.89 -7.53
CA ALA A 22 -3.51 2.85 -7.09
C ALA A 22 -3.32 2.52 -5.60
N PRO A 23 -4.39 2.54 -4.78
CA PRO A 23 -4.31 2.10 -3.39
C PRO A 23 -4.18 0.57 -3.34
N CYS A 24 -3.17 0.11 -2.61
CA CYS A 24 -2.80 -1.30 -2.51
C CYS A 24 -2.69 -1.75 -1.06
N ARG A 25 -2.95 -3.04 -0.80
CA ARG A 25 -2.64 -3.72 0.46
C ARG A 25 -1.30 -4.43 0.35
N ILE A 26 -0.40 -4.17 1.29
CA ILE A 26 0.92 -4.81 1.35
C ILE A 26 0.75 -6.28 1.74
N VAL A 27 1.27 -7.18 0.92
CA VAL A 27 1.24 -8.63 1.15
C VAL A 27 2.60 -9.20 1.54
N GLU A 28 3.69 -8.51 1.19
CA GLU A 28 5.05 -8.93 1.49
C GLU A 28 5.94 -7.69 1.67
N MET A 29 6.90 -7.78 2.58
CA MET A 29 7.87 -6.70 2.81
C MET A 29 9.20 -7.28 3.28
N GLU A 30 10.27 -6.90 2.58
CA GLU A 30 11.64 -7.28 2.93
C GLU A 30 12.48 -6.01 3.13
N LYS A 31 13.42 -6.07 4.07
CA LYS A 31 14.40 -5.01 4.31
C LYS A 31 15.79 -5.55 4.06
N SER A 32 16.59 -4.84 3.29
CA SER A 32 17.96 -5.23 2.96
C SER A 32 18.91 -4.04 3.07
N LYS A 33 20.19 -4.33 3.31
CA LYS A 33 21.27 -3.33 3.28
C LYS A 33 22.35 -3.81 2.30
N PRO A 34 22.17 -3.56 0.98
CA PRO A 34 23.01 -4.16 -0.06
C PRO A 34 24.47 -3.67 -0.05
N GLY A 35 24.75 -2.51 0.56
CA GLY A 35 26.11 -1.97 0.70
C GLY A 35 26.46 -1.66 2.14
N LYS A 36 27.75 -1.81 2.50
CA LYS A 36 28.28 -1.52 3.85
C LYS A 36 27.90 -0.12 4.35
N HIS A 37 28.00 0.88 3.46
CA HIS A 37 27.67 2.28 3.71
C HIS A 37 26.37 2.74 3.03
N GLY A 38 25.67 1.84 2.33
CA GLY A 38 24.43 2.19 1.63
C GLY A 38 23.23 2.29 2.57
N SER A 39 22.23 3.07 2.17
CA SER A 39 20.94 3.11 2.87
C SER A 39 20.27 1.75 2.82
N ALA A 40 19.58 1.40 3.91
CA ALA A 40 18.69 0.25 3.88
C ALA A 40 17.56 0.48 2.86
N LYS A 41 17.17 -0.58 2.15
CA LYS A 41 16.11 -0.59 1.16
C LYS A 41 14.95 -1.43 1.68
N ALA A 42 13.73 -0.97 1.43
CA ALA A 42 12.51 -1.74 1.61
C ALA A 42 12.03 -2.21 0.24
N ARG A 43 11.90 -3.53 0.06
CA ARG A 43 11.18 -4.15 -1.07
C ARG A 43 9.77 -4.43 -0.59
N ILE A 44 8.80 -3.82 -1.24
CA ILE A 44 7.38 -3.89 -0.87
C ILE A 44 6.64 -4.53 -2.04
N VAL A 45 5.85 -5.56 -1.75
CA VAL A 45 4.93 -6.17 -2.70
C VAL A 45 3.51 -5.96 -2.18
N ALA A 46 2.64 -5.46 -3.04
CA ALA A 46 1.28 -5.11 -2.69
C ALA A 46 0.29 -5.53 -3.78
N ILE A 47 -0.98 -5.66 -3.42
CA ILE A 47 -2.08 -6.00 -4.32
C ILE A 47 -3.07 -4.83 -4.32
N GLY A 48 -3.45 -4.34 -5.50
CA GLY A 48 -4.41 -3.24 -5.64
C GLY A 48 -5.78 -3.61 -5.06
N LEU A 49 -6.40 -2.67 -4.35
CA LEU A 49 -7.65 -2.91 -3.64
C LEU A 49 -8.85 -3.11 -4.58
N PHE A 50 -8.80 -2.49 -5.76
CA PHE A 50 -9.92 -2.49 -6.70
C PHE A 50 -9.67 -3.37 -7.93
N ASP A 51 -8.43 -3.41 -8.42
CA ASP A 51 -8.08 -4.13 -9.65
C ASP A 51 -7.46 -5.51 -9.40
N GLY A 52 -7.07 -5.82 -8.15
CA GLY A 52 -6.38 -7.07 -7.81
C GLY A 52 -4.98 -7.19 -8.41
N VAL A 53 -4.44 -6.13 -9.03
CA VAL A 53 -3.15 -6.18 -9.74
C VAL A 53 -2.01 -6.13 -8.72
N LYS A 54 -1.07 -7.08 -8.85
CA LYS A 54 0.14 -7.15 -8.02
C LYS A 54 1.16 -6.10 -8.48
N ARG A 55 1.65 -5.29 -7.54
CA ARG A 55 2.65 -4.24 -7.76
C ARG A 55 3.82 -4.42 -6.80
N SER A 56 5.02 -4.00 -7.21
CA SER A 56 6.19 -4.03 -6.33
C SER A 56 7.05 -2.79 -6.49
N ILE A 57 7.56 -2.27 -5.39
CA ILE A 57 8.51 -1.15 -5.37
C ILE A 57 9.70 -1.47 -4.48
N VAL A 58 10.86 -0.88 -4.81
CA VAL A 58 12.05 -0.90 -3.96
C VAL A 58 12.47 0.54 -3.71
N VAL A 59 12.46 0.95 -2.44
CA VAL A 59 12.75 2.33 -2.04
C VAL A 59 13.66 2.35 -0.80
N PRO A 60 14.45 3.42 -0.58
CA PRO A 60 15.10 3.66 0.72
C PRO A 60 14.09 3.64 1.86
N VAL A 61 14.47 3.11 3.02
CA VAL A 61 13.58 3.01 4.20
C VAL A 61 13.14 4.36 4.76
N ASP A 62 13.90 5.42 4.48
CA ASP A 62 13.68 6.82 4.86
C ASP A 62 12.91 7.61 3.79
N GLN A 63 12.62 7.01 2.63
CA GLN A 63 11.79 7.65 1.61
C GLN A 63 10.35 7.78 2.10
N LYS A 64 9.77 8.98 1.94
CA LYS A 64 8.34 9.20 2.16
C LYS A 64 7.53 8.55 1.04
N VAL A 65 6.54 7.76 1.43
CA VAL A 65 5.57 7.11 0.55
C VAL A 65 4.16 7.45 1.00
N ASP A 66 3.22 7.42 0.06
CA ASP A 66 1.83 7.75 0.33
C ASP A 66 1.08 6.54 0.91
N GLN A 67 0.51 6.72 2.10
CA GLN A 67 -0.43 5.78 2.71
C GLN A 67 -1.87 6.29 2.50
N PRO A 68 -2.76 5.51 1.86
CA PRO A 68 -4.15 5.92 1.71
C PRO A 68 -4.90 5.81 3.04
N VAL A 69 -5.84 6.73 3.27
CA VAL A 69 -6.81 6.60 4.37
C VAL A 69 -7.90 5.62 3.95
N VAL A 70 -8.03 4.50 4.66
CA VAL A 70 -9.05 3.46 4.39
C VAL A 70 -10.05 3.43 5.54
N GLU A 71 -11.26 3.93 5.29
CA GLU A 71 -12.38 3.88 6.24
C GLU A 71 -13.22 2.63 6.00
N LYS A 72 -13.35 1.77 7.01
CA LYS A 72 -14.27 0.63 6.98
C LYS A 72 -15.56 1.03 7.67
N LYS A 73 -16.70 0.86 6.98
CA LYS A 73 -18.04 1.17 7.51
C LYS A 73 -18.94 -0.04 7.33
N THR A 74 -19.82 -0.27 8.30
CA THR A 74 -20.89 -1.27 8.19
C THR A 74 -22.07 -0.64 7.46
N ALA A 75 -22.67 -1.37 6.53
CA ALA A 75 -23.85 -0.93 5.78
C ALA A 75 -24.88 -2.06 5.68
N GLN A 76 -26.16 -1.71 5.57
CA GLN A 76 -27.24 -2.64 5.32
C GLN A 76 -27.61 -2.61 3.83
N THR A 77 -27.78 -3.79 3.22
CA THR A 77 -28.30 -3.88 1.85
C THR A 77 -29.80 -3.60 1.85
N ILE A 78 -30.26 -2.57 1.14
CA ILE A 78 -31.67 -2.15 1.09
C ILE A 78 -32.34 -2.69 -0.17
N ALA A 79 -31.66 -2.60 -1.32
CA ALA A 79 -32.13 -3.10 -2.60
C ALA A 79 -30.93 -3.39 -3.51
N ILE A 80 -31.09 -4.34 -4.45
CA ILE A 80 -30.12 -4.63 -5.50
C ILE A 80 -30.79 -4.24 -6.83
N THR A 81 -30.22 -3.28 -7.55
CA THR A 81 -30.71 -2.89 -8.89
C THR A 81 -29.72 -3.36 -9.97
N PRO A 82 -30.14 -3.52 -11.24
CA PRO A 82 -29.29 -4.06 -12.30
C PRO A 82 -27.97 -3.30 -12.55
N THR A 83 -27.88 -2.04 -12.12
CA THR A 83 -26.70 -1.18 -12.29
C THR A 83 -25.89 -0.95 -11.01
N SER A 84 -26.32 -1.53 -9.89
CA SER A 84 -25.64 -1.35 -8.59
C SER A 84 -24.69 -2.51 -8.33
N VAL A 85 -23.39 -2.31 -8.55
CA VAL A 85 -22.30 -3.16 -8.06
C VAL A 85 -21.14 -2.28 -7.62
#